data_AF-A0A1Z7ZWY9-F1
#
_entry.id   AF-A0A1Z7ZWY9-F1
#
_cell.length_a   1.000
_cell.length_b   1.000
_cell.length_c   1.000
_cell.angle_alpha   90.00
_cell.angle_beta   90.00
_cell.angle_gamma   90.00
#
_symmetry.space_group_name_H-M   'P 1'
#
loop_
_entity.id
_entity.type
_entity.pdbx_description
1 polymer ?
#
loop_
_entity_poly.entity_id
_entity_poly.type
_entity_poly.pdbx_seq_one_letter_code
_entity_poly.pdbx_strand_id
1 'polypeptide(L)'
;MFWKTRNKLKPKEDFYSKIENYYMDKALGKIPKELLDDLFSIITRDQYNSYGIKWQDYPKSRKRYSELKLNDLEHPYTQNDIIVFFKKRDKVNYKFYSSLLLNLSEQEIIEFEIRRKEFESYF
;
A
#
# COMPACT_ATOMS: atom_id res chain seq x y z
N MET A 1 -4.79 -33.97 19.87
CA MET A 1 -3.79 -33.04 19.30
C MET A 1 -4.45 -32.23 18.18
N PHE A 2 -5.17 -31.16 18.52
CA PHE A 2 -5.95 -30.36 17.54
C PHE A 2 -5.25 -29.03 17.28
N TRP A 3 -4.17 -29.06 16.50
CA TRP A 3 -3.63 -27.84 15.88
C TRP A 3 -4.59 -27.43 14.77
N LYS A 4 -5.69 -26.80 15.18
CA LYS A 4 -6.64 -26.17 14.25
C LYS A 4 -5.85 -25.20 13.37
N THR A 5 -6.12 -25.25 12.09
CA THR A 5 -5.74 -24.36 10.96
C THR A 5 -6.02 -22.86 11.18
N ARG A 6 -6.13 -22.40 12.43
CA ARG A 6 -6.57 -21.06 12.80
C ARG A 6 -5.47 -20.05 12.47
N ASN A 7 -5.74 -19.25 11.44
CA ASN A 7 -5.01 -18.03 11.09
C ASN A 7 -3.71 -18.25 10.29
N LYS A 8 -3.68 -19.13 9.29
CA LYS A 8 -2.61 -19.10 8.27
C LYS A 8 -2.62 -17.76 7.54
N LEU A 9 -1.45 -17.23 7.21
CA LEU A 9 -1.33 -16.08 6.31
C LEU A 9 -1.97 -16.42 4.97
N LYS A 10 -2.84 -15.54 4.49
CA LYS A 10 -3.48 -15.66 3.18
C LYS A 10 -2.42 -15.60 2.06
N PRO A 11 -2.64 -16.29 0.92
CA PRO A 11 -1.73 -16.24 -0.22
C PRO A 11 -1.48 -14.81 -0.71
N LYS A 12 -0.37 -14.61 -1.42
CA LYS A 12 0.00 -13.29 -1.95
C LYS A 12 -1.01 -12.80 -3.00
N GLU A 13 -1.64 -13.72 -3.70
CA GLU A 13 -2.70 -13.46 -4.69
C GLU A 13 -3.93 -12.84 -4.01
N ASP A 14 -4.32 -13.31 -2.81
CA ASP A 14 -5.40 -12.71 -2.01
C ASP A 14 -5.06 -11.26 -1.63
N PHE A 15 -3.78 -10.93 -1.40
CA PHE A 15 -3.34 -9.56 -1.14
C PHE A 15 -3.43 -8.71 -2.41
N TYR A 16 -2.94 -9.23 -3.53
CA TYR A 16 -2.98 -8.54 -4.81
C TYR A 16 -4.41 -8.17 -5.20
N SER A 17 -5.33 -9.14 -5.21
CA SER A 17 -6.72 -8.89 -5.57
C SER A 17 -7.40 -7.86 -4.65
N LYS A 18 -7.05 -7.82 -3.37
CA LYS A 18 -7.58 -6.79 -2.46
C LYS A 18 -7.03 -5.40 -2.75
N ILE A 19 -5.74 -5.29 -3.04
CA ILE A 19 -5.07 -4.03 -3.37
C ILE A 19 -5.61 -3.50 -4.71
N GLU A 20 -5.68 -4.36 -5.71
CA GLU A 20 -6.25 -4.05 -7.02
C GLU A 20 -7.68 -3.54 -6.87
N ASN A 21 -8.58 -4.30 -6.24
CA ASN A 21 -9.96 -3.87 -6.03
C ASN A 21 -10.06 -2.53 -5.27
N TYR A 22 -9.22 -2.31 -4.25
CA TYR A 22 -9.26 -1.08 -3.46
C TYR A 22 -8.84 0.17 -4.25
N TYR A 23 -7.90 0.05 -5.18
CA TYR A 23 -7.35 1.20 -5.91
C TYR A 23 -7.92 1.36 -7.32
N MET A 24 -8.39 0.29 -7.97
CA MET A 24 -8.99 0.36 -9.31
C MET A 24 -10.20 1.29 -9.34
N ASP A 25 -11.06 1.21 -8.32
CA ASP A 25 -12.23 2.10 -8.18
C ASP A 25 -11.82 3.58 -8.07
N LYS A 26 -10.67 3.85 -7.44
CA LYS A 26 -10.14 5.20 -7.25
C LYS A 26 -9.41 5.74 -8.48
N ALA A 27 -8.84 4.87 -9.31
CA ALA A 27 -8.11 5.25 -10.51
C ALA A 27 -9.03 5.88 -11.58
N LEU A 28 -10.33 5.57 -11.56
CA LEU A 28 -11.36 6.10 -12.47
C LEU A 28 -10.98 5.98 -13.97
N GLY A 29 -10.17 4.99 -14.33
CA GLY A 29 -9.65 4.80 -15.69
C GLY A 29 -8.67 5.88 -16.17
N LYS A 30 -8.22 6.77 -15.28
CA LYS A 30 -7.34 7.92 -15.61
C LYS A 30 -5.84 7.60 -15.47
N ILE A 31 -5.50 6.42 -14.96
CA ILE A 31 -4.12 5.96 -14.78
C ILE A 31 -3.89 4.79 -15.75
N PRO A 32 -2.81 4.81 -16.55
CA PRO A 32 -2.46 3.70 -17.43
C PRO A 32 -2.42 2.37 -16.68
N LYS A 33 -3.05 1.33 -17.23
CA LYS A 33 -3.15 0.01 -16.58
C LYS A 33 -1.77 -0.55 -16.21
N GLU A 34 -0.79 -0.46 -17.10
CA GLU A 34 0.57 -0.96 -16.84
C GLU A 34 1.21 -0.29 -15.61
N LEU A 35 0.95 1.00 -15.37
CA LEU A 35 1.44 1.69 -14.17
C LEU A 35 0.73 1.20 -12.91
N LEU A 36 -0.57 0.88 -12.99
CA LEU A 36 -1.33 0.30 -11.88
C LEU A 36 -0.85 -1.12 -11.57
N ASP A 37 -0.65 -1.96 -12.59
CA ASP A 37 -0.18 -3.33 -12.42
C ASP A 37 1.20 -3.35 -11.73
N ASP A 38 2.12 -2.49 -12.16
CA ASP A 38 3.43 -2.30 -11.54
C ASP A 38 3.31 -1.82 -10.07
N LEU A 39 2.45 -0.83 -9.82
CA LEU A 39 2.22 -0.29 -8.47
C LEU A 39 1.65 -1.37 -7.54
N PHE A 40 0.61 -2.09 -7.97
CA PHE A 40 -0.05 -3.10 -7.18
C PHE A 40 0.89 -4.26 -6.87
N SER A 41 1.76 -4.64 -7.81
CA SER A 41 2.80 -5.65 -7.57
C SER A 41 3.76 -5.23 -6.45
N ILE A 42 4.18 -3.96 -6.44
CA ILE A 42 5.06 -3.40 -5.40
C ILE A 42 4.35 -3.36 -4.04
N ILE A 43 3.16 -2.75 -3.96
CA ILE A 43 2.40 -2.66 -2.70
C ILE A 43 2.11 -4.07 -2.17
N THR A 44 1.75 -5.01 -3.04
CA THR A 44 1.48 -6.41 -2.65
C THR A 44 2.72 -7.06 -2.05
N ARG A 45 3.89 -6.92 -2.69
CA ARG A 45 5.14 -7.46 -2.16
C ARG A 45 5.43 -6.90 -0.78
N ASP A 46 5.32 -5.58 -0.61
CA ASP A 46 5.73 -4.90 0.61
C ASP A 46 4.75 -5.18 1.76
N GLN A 47 3.45 -5.17 1.49
CA GLN A 47 2.41 -5.57 2.45
C GLN A 47 2.51 -7.05 2.83
N TYR A 48 2.67 -7.95 1.86
CA TYR A 48 2.78 -9.39 2.13
C TYR A 48 4.00 -9.70 3.00
N ASN A 49 5.16 -9.11 2.70
CA ASN A 49 6.37 -9.26 3.50
C ASN A 49 6.18 -8.70 4.91
N SER A 50 5.61 -7.50 5.05
CA SER A 50 5.33 -6.88 6.36
C SER A 50 4.39 -7.75 7.20
N TYR A 51 3.33 -8.27 6.58
CA TYR A 51 2.39 -9.17 7.24
C TYR A 51 3.03 -10.50 7.63
N GLY A 52 3.88 -11.07 6.77
CA GLY A 52 4.63 -12.29 7.04
C GLY A 52 5.53 -12.15 8.28
N ILE A 53 6.31 -11.07 8.35
CA ILE A 53 7.17 -10.76 9.51
C ILE A 53 6.31 -10.60 10.77
N LYS A 54 5.27 -9.76 10.73
CA LYS A 54 4.38 -9.54 11.89
C LYS A 54 3.65 -10.82 12.33
N TRP A 55 3.28 -11.69 11.39
CA TRP A 55 2.64 -12.96 11.70
C TRP A 55 3.59 -13.94 12.41
N GLN A 56 4.88 -13.91 12.07
CA GLN A 56 5.94 -14.67 12.74
C GLN A 56 6.26 -14.09 14.12
N ASP A 57 6.51 -12.77 14.20
CA ASP A 57 6.97 -12.07 15.40
C ASP A 57 5.88 -11.95 16.49
N TYR A 58 4.60 -11.93 16.09
CA TYR A 58 3.48 -11.75 17.01
C TYR A 58 2.49 -12.94 16.99
N PRO A 59 2.84 -14.10 17.60
CA PRO A 59 1.99 -15.29 17.63
C PRO A 59 0.57 -15.05 18.16
N LYS A 60 0.42 -14.18 19.16
CA LYS A 60 -0.88 -13.79 19.75
C LYS A 60 -1.76 -13.00 18.78
N SER A 61 -1.15 -12.36 17.78
CA SER A 61 -1.80 -11.49 16.79
C SER A 61 -1.91 -12.14 15.41
N ARG A 62 -1.63 -13.45 15.26
CA ARG A 62 -1.71 -14.16 13.96
C ARG A 62 -3.04 -14.00 13.25
N LYS A 63 -4.16 -13.87 13.97
CA LYS A 63 -5.48 -13.59 13.38
C LYS A 63 -5.55 -12.21 12.71
N ARG A 64 -4.87 -11.20 13.26
CA ARG A 64 -4.82 -9.84 12.70
C ARG A 64 -3.94 -9.78 11.47
N TYR A 65 -2.83 -10.51 11.48
CA TYR A 65 -1.86 -10.56 10.39
C TYR A 65 -2.05 -11.73 9.45
N SER A 66 -3.16 -12.47 9.53
CA SER A 66 -3.43 -13.55 8.57
C SER A 66 -3.97 -13.02 7.24
N GLU A 67 -4.46 -11.79 7.18
CA GLU A 67 -5.15 -11.25 6.01
C GLU A 67 -5.06 -9.73 5.98
N LEU A 68 -4.75 -9.17 4.81
CA LEU A 68 -4.72 -7.73 4.58
C LEU A 68 -6.02 -7.04 5.01
N LYS A 69 -5.86 -5.98 5.80
CA LYS A 69 -6.92 -5.04 6.19
C LYS A 69 -6.81 -3.77 5.34
N LEU A 70 -7.93 -3.32 4.79
CA LEU A 70 -7.95 -2.15 3.88
C LEU A 70 -7.41 -0.88 4.55
N ASN A 71 -7.71 -0.69 5.84
CA ASN A 71 -7.19 0.46 6.59
C ASN A 71 -5.64 0.49 6.66
N ASP A 72 -4.95 -0.64 6.47
CA ASP A 72 -3.48 -0.65 6.43
C ASP A 72 -2.95 -0.09 5.10
N LEU A 73 -3.78 -0.02 4.05
CA LEU A 73 -3.45 0.64 2.80
C LEU A 73 -3.49 2.17 2.92
N GLU A 74 -4.18 2.69 3.93
CA GLU A 74 -4.25 4.13 4.25
C GLU A 74 -3.09 4.60 5.13
N HIS A 75 -2.20 3.67 5.53
CA HIS A 75 -1.05 4.00 6.36
C HIS A 75 -0.07 4.94 5.61
N PRO A 76 0.53 5.95 6.28
CA PRO A 76 1.46 6.90 5.65
C PRO A 76 2.61 6.26 4.86
N TYR A 77 3.14 5.12 5.32
CA TYR A 77 4.13 4.35 4.53
C TYR A 77 3.60 3.94 3.15
N THR A 78 2.41 3.34 3.08
CA THR A 78 1.78 2.96 1.79
C THR A 78 1.50 4.18 0.92
N GLN A 79 1.02 5.27 1.53
CA GLN A 79 0.80 6.55 0.83
C GLN A 79 2.09 7.09 0.21
N ASN A 80 3.18 7.05 0.98
CA ASN A 80 4.50 7.44 0.50
C ASN A 80 4.99 6.56 -0.64
N ASP A 81 4.81 5.23 -0.55
CA ASP A 81 5.23 4.32 -1.61
C ASP A 81 4.51 4.62 -2.94
N ILE A 82 3.22 4.95 -2.88
CA ILE A 82 2.42 5.39 -4.04
C ILE A 82 2.99 6.68 -4.63
N ILE A 83 3.21 7.70 -3.80
CA ILE A 83 3.74 9.00 -4.26
C ILE A 83 5.12 8.83 -4.89
N VAL A 84 6.03 8.11 -4.21
CA VAL A 84 7.39 7.86 -4.69
C VAL A 84 7.39 7.05 -5.98
N PHE A 85 6.53 6.04 -6.09
CA PHE A 85 6.38 5.24 -7.30
C PHE A 85 5.99 6.13 -8.49
N PHE A 86 4.89 6.88 -8.39
CA PHE A 86 4.45 7.72 -9.50
C PHE A 86 5.47 8.81 -9.80
N LYS A 87 6.10 9.42 -8.80
CA LYS A 87 7.13 10.43 -9.02
C LYS A 87 8.34 9.91 -9.78
N LYS A 88 8.70 8.63 -9.60
CA LYS A 88 9.78 7.98 -10.33
C LYS A 88 9.38 7.62 -11.76
N ARG A 89 8.15 7.18 -11.97
CA ARG A 89 7.65 6.71 -13.28
C ARG A 89 7.16 7.82 -14.20
N ASP A 90 6.50 8.82 -13.64
CA ASP A 90 5.93 9.95 -14.36
C ASP A 90 6.00 11.22 -13.50
N LYS A 91 7.12 11.95 -13.62
CA LYS A 91 7.36 13.19 -12.86
C LYS A 91 6.35 14.30 -13.15
N VAL A 92 5.66 14.25 -14.28
CA VAL A 92 4.70 15.29 -14.68
C VAL A 92 3.36 15.04 -14.01
N ASN A 93 2.85 13.81 -14.10
CA ASN A 93 1.50 13.49 -13.63
C ASN A 93 1.45 12.90 -12.22
N TYR A 94 2.59 12.73 -11.52
CA TYR A 94 2.60 11.99 -10.26
C TYR A 94 1.65 12.53 -9.19
N LYS A 95 1.51 13.86 -9.08
CA LYS A 95 0.60 14.47 -8.09
C LYS A 95 -0.84 14.12 -8.41
N PHE A 96 -1.21 14.21 -9.69
CA PHE A 96 -2.53 13.85 -10.18
C PHE A 96 -2.83 12.35 -10.00
N TYR A 97 -1.90 11.45 -10.32
CA TYR A 97 -2.11 10.02 -10.09
C TYR A 97 -2.18 9.68 -8.60
N SER A 98 -1.33 10.30 -7.78
CA SER A 98 -1.34 10.10 -6.33
C SER A 98 -2.62 10.66 -5.70
N SER A 99 -3.08 11.84 -6.14
CA SER A 99 -4.31 12.47 -5.63
C SER A 99 -5.53 11.59 -5.85
N LEU A 100 -5.64 10.98 -7.03
CA LEU A 100 -6.70 10.01 -7.34
C LEU A 100 -6.68 8.81 -6.39
N LEU A 101 -5.54 8.11 -6.27
CA LEU A 101 -5.48 6.87 -5.47
C LEU A 101 -5.57 7.11 -3.96
N LEU A 102 -5.07 8.24 -3.49
CA LEU A 102 -5.05 8.58 -2.07
C LEU A 102 -6.28 9.37 -1.62
N ASN A 103 -7.12 9.82 -2.55
CA ASN A 103 -8.23 10.72 -2.28
C ASN A 103 -7.76 11.98 -1.51
N LEU A 104 -6.66 12.56 -1.98
CA LEU A 104 -6.04 13.78 -1.47
C LEU A 104 -6.00 14.81 -2.60
N SER A 105 -6.02 16.09 -2.28
CA SER A 105 -5.69 17.15 -3.24
C SER A 105 -4.20 17.11 -3.59
N GLU A 106 -3.83 17.68 -4.74
CA GLU A 106 -2.40 17.82 -5.09
C GLU A 106 -1.63 18.67 -4.07
N GLN A 107 -2.31 19.61 -3.42
CA GLN A 107 -1.74 20.42 -2.34
C GLN A 107 -1.43 19.55 -1.11
N GLU A 108 -2.34 18.66 -0.72
CA GLU A 108 -2.09 17.70 0.37
C GLU A 108 -0.94 16.72 0.05
N ILE A 109 -0.77 16.35 -1.22
CA ILE A 109 0.41 15.57 -1.66
C ILE A 109 1.70 16.36 -1.43
N ILE A 110 1.73 17.65 -1.78
CA ILE A 110 2.90 18.51 -1.55
C ILE A 110 3.20 18.62 -0.04
N GLU A 111 2.17 18.86 0.78
CA GLU A 111 2.31 18.95 2.23
C GLU A 111 2.78 17.64 2.86
N PHE A 112 2.33 16.50 2.34
CA PHE A 112 2.82 15.19 2.75
C PHE A 112 4.33 15.06 2.45
N GLU A 113 4.75 15.43 1.24
CA GLU A 113 6.17 15.38 0.85
C GLU A 113 7.05 16.31 1.70
N ILE A 114 6.57 17.50 2.07
CA ILE A 114 7.26 18.44 2.95
C ILE A 114 7.45 17.82 4.33
N ARG A 115 6.35 17.35 4.96
CA ARG A 115 6.39 16.71 6.28
C ARG A 115 7.33 15.51 6.33
N ARG A 116 7.37 14.71 5.25
CA ARG A 116 8.31 13.59 5.14
C ARG A 116 9.76 14.05 5.13
N LYS A 117 10.10 15.08 4.34
CA LYS A 117 11.47 15.61 4.28
C LYS A 117 11.90 16.20 5.62
N GLU A 118 10.99 16.90 6.30
CA GLU A 118 11.24 17.41 7.65
C GLU A 118 11.52 16.25 8.61
N PHE A 119 10.68 15.21 8.61
CA PHE A 119 10.92 14.00 9.42
C PHE A 119 12.28 13.36 9.12
N GLU A 120 12.63 13.20 7.85
CA GLU A 120 13.92 12.64 7.42
C GLU A 120 15.12 13.49 7.84
N SER A 121 14.95 14.81 8.02
CA SER A 121 16.03 15.68 8.47
C SER A 121 16.40 15.53 9.95
N TYR A 122 15.57 14.85 10.74
CA TYR A 122 15.85 14.57 12.15
C TYR A 122 16.69 13.30 12.39
N PHE A 123 17.01 12.53 11.35
CA PHE A 123 17.80 11.30 11.41
C PHE A 123 19.03 11.36 10.51
#